data_AF-M2MR63-F1
#
_entry.id   AF-M2MR63-F1
#
_cell.length_a   1.000
_cell.length_b   1.000
_cell.length_c   1.000
_cell.angle_alpha   90.00
_cell.angle_beta   90.00
_cell.angle_gamma   90.00
#
_symmetry.space_group_name_H-M   'P 1'
#
loop_
_entity.id
_entity.type
_entity.pdbx_description
1 polymer ?
#
loop_
_entity_poly.entity_id
_entity_poly.type
_entity_poly.pdbx_seq_one_letter_code
_entity_poly.pdbx_strand_id
1 'polypeptide(L)'
;MIRRQARQRRDYLYRRALTLRDAEIAEKRARLKASLATGKPLDPKIANDKRLRQDYKYDESRADRTTEEELELDDEYAHLSGVVDPRVLVTTSRDPSSRLGSFAKEIRLLLPTAIRLNRGNLVLPNLVSSAKSSGLSDVILLHEHRGTPTAMTISHLPHGPTASFSLHNVVLRADIPNSARGTVSESYPHLIFENFTTALGKRVVKILQHLFPPREGGTKLGSRVVTFKNIEDSIEVRHHVFVKTGYQSVELAEVGPRMTMRLFEIRQGTAENKEGDVEWALTQYTRTSKKKDYL
;
A
#
# COMPACT_ATOMS: atom_id res chain seq x y z
N MET A 1 -7.32 24.76 -5.26
CA MET A 1 -7.02 23.37 -4.83
C MET A 1 -5.98 22.69 -5.72
N ILE A 2 -6.18 22.62 -7.04
CA ILE A 2 -5.28 21.93 -8.00
C ILE A 2 -3.82 22.43 -7.94
N ARG A 3 -3.59 23.76 -7.94
CA ARG A 3 -2.23 24.33 -7.84
C ARG A 3 -1.49 23.92 -6.55
N ARG A 4 -2.22 23.77 -5.43
CA ARG A 4 -1.64 23.34 -4.15
C ARG A 4 -1.15 21.89 -4.24
N GLN A 5 -1.96 20.99 -4.80
CA GLN A 5 -1.59 19.58 -4.97
C GLN A 5 -0.39 19.41 -5.90
N ALA A 6 -0.36 20.14 -7.02
CA ALA A 6 0.78 20.12 -7.93
C ALA A 6 2.07 20.66 -7.27
N ARG A 7 1.95 21.68 -6.41
CA ARG A 7 3.08 22.18 -5.60
C ARG A 7 3.55 21.13 -4.59
N GLN A 8 2.64 20.59 -3.78
CA GLN A 8 2.95 19.57 -2.77
C GLN A 8 3.64 18.34 -3.38
N ARG A 9 3.19 17.88 -4.56
CA ARG A 9 3.86 16.79 -5.29
C ARG A 9 5.29 17.16 -5.68
N ARG A 10 5.53 18.36 -6.23
CA ARG A 10 6.88 18.80 -6.59
C ARG A 10 7.78 18.93 -5.36
N ASP A 11 7.24 19.47 -4.26
CA ASP A 11 7.97 19.60 -3.00
C ASP A 11 8.32 18.22 -2.42
N TYR A 12 7.41 17.24 -2.52
CA TYR A 12 7.66 15.85 -2.12
C TYR A 12 8.78 15.20 -2.94
N LEU A 13 8.71 15.29 -4.28
CA LEU A 13 9.74 14.72 -5.16
C LEU A 13 11.11 15.38 -4.93
N TYR A 14 11.12 16.70 -4.70
CA TYR A 14 12.35 17.43 -4.39
C TYR A 14 12.94 17.01 -3.04
N ARG A 15 12.12 16.87 -1.98
CA ARG A 15 12.56 16.36 -0.67
C ARG A 15 13.13 14.95 -0.79
N ARG A 16 12.44 14.06 -1.50
CA ARG A 16 12.91 12.70 -1.73
C ARG A 16 14.26 12.66 -2.45
N ALA A 17 14.46 13.52 -3.46
CA ALA A 17 15.75 13.63 -4.15
C ALA A 17 16.87 14.16 -3.25
N LEU A 18 16.56 15.10 -2.34
CA LEU A 18 17.50 15.56 -1.32
C LEU A 18 17.87 14.44 -0.34
N THR A 19 16.88 13.70 0.17
CA THR A 19 17.13 12.56 1.07
C THR A 19 18.05 11.51 0.43
N LEU A 20 17.86 11.19 -0.86
CA LEU A 20 18.73 10.27 -1.59
C LEU A 20 20.16 10.80 -1.79
N ARG A 21 20.33 12.11 -1.94
CA ARG A 21 21.66 12.73 -2.00
C ARG A 21 22.32 12.76 -0.62
N ASP A 22 21.54 13.08 0.40
CA ASP A 22 22.00 13.20 1.78
C ASP A 22 22.29 11.83 2.39
N ALA A 23 21.68 10.76 1.89
CA ALA A 23 21.96 9.37 2.25
C ALA A 23 23.45 9.00 2.13
N GLU A 24 24.10 9.35 1.01
CA GLU A 24 25.54 9.08 0.82
C GLU A 24 26.41 9.85 1.82
N ILE A 25 25.97 11.05 2.19
CA ILE A 25 26.64 11.90 3.18
C ILE A 25 26.41 11.33 4.58
N ALA A 26 25.18 10.89 4.88
CA ALA A 26 24.77 10.29 6.14
C ALA A 26 25.55 9.00 6.40
N GLU A 27 25.79 8.16 5.40
CA GLU A 27 26.62 6.96 5.55
C GLU A 27 28.05 7.31 5.96
N LYS A 28 28.66 8.33 5.34
CA LYS A 28 29.99 8.81 5.72
C LYS A 28 30.00 9.38 7.14
N ARG A 29 28.95 10.09 7.54
CA ARG A 29 28.78 10.64 8.90
C ARG A 29 28.61 9.54 9.95
N ALA A 30 27.80 8.51 9.66
CA ALA A 30 27.61 7.37 10.56
C ALA A 30 28.94 6.61 10.80
N ARG A 31 29.74 6.42 9.75
CA ARG A 31 31.09 5.83 9.88
C ARG A 31 32.02 6.71 10.72
N LEU A 32 31.97 8.04 10.54
CA LEU A 32 32.74 8.99 11.35
C LEU A 32 32.33 8.91 12.84
N LYS A 33 31.03 8.91 13.13
CA LYS A 33 30.48 8.77 14.48
C LYS A 33 30.89 7.46 15.15
N ALA A 34 30.79 6.34 14.44
CA ALA A 34 31.20 5.02 14.94
C ALA A 34 32.72 4.95 15.19
N SER A 35 33.53 5.58 14.33
CA SER A 35 34.99 5.68 14.52
C SER A 35 35.33 6.54 15.74
N LEU A 36 34.66 7.67 15.95
CA LEU A 36 34.84 8.52 17.13
C LEU A 36 34.47 7.80 18.44
N ALA A 37 33.40 7.00 18.42
CA ALA A 37 32.98 6.22 19.59
C ALA A 37 33.91 5.06 19.92
N THR A 38 34.48 4.40 18.91
CA THR A 38 35.31 3.18 19.09
C THR A 38 36.82 3.43 19.07
N GLY A 39 37.25 4.61 18.60
CA GLY A 39 38.66 4.94 18.35
C GLY A 39 39.29 4.17 17.18
N LYS A 40 38.54 3.39 16.41
CA LYS A 40 39.06 2.63 15.27
C LYS A 40 39.40 3.55 14.10
N PRO A 41 40.49 3.29 13.36
CA PRO A 41 40.88 4.11 12.22
C PRO A 41 39.82 4.05 11.09
N LEU A 42 39.58 5.20 10.47
CA LEU A 42 38.62 5.43 9.38
C LEU A 42 39.38 5.57 8.05
N ASP A 43 38.68 5.36 6.92
CA ASP A 43 39.20 5.68 5.59
C ASP A 43 39.70 7.16 5.54
N PRO A 44 40.95 7.40 5.10
CA PRO A 44 41.50 8.75 4.95
C PRO A 44 40.65 9.71 4.11
N LYS A 45 39.89 9.20 3.13
CA LYS A 45 38.98 10.02 2.30
C LYS A 45 37.87 10.66 3.13
N ILE A 46 37.37 9.95 4.14
CA ILE A 46 36.32 10.44 5.04
C ILE A 46 36.95 11.28 6.15
N ALA A 47 38.05 10.82 6.73
CA ALA A 47 38.73 11.50 7.83
C ALA A 47 39.26 12.88 7.44
N ASN A 48 39.75 13.03 6.20
CA ASN A 48 40.33 14.28 5.72
C ASN A 48 39.32 15.26 5.14
N ASP A 49 38.06 14.87 4.96
CA ASP A 49 37.03 15.79 4.47
C ASP A 49 36.76 16.91 5.48
N LYS A 50 37.08 18.15 5.10
CA LYS A 50 36.91 19.33 5.97
C LYS A 50 35.45 19.75 6.08
N ARG A 51 34.68 19.63 5.00
CA ARG A 51 33.26 20.04 4.98
C ARG A 51 32.44 19.08 5.82
N LEU A 52 32.65 17.78 5.64
CA LEU A 52 31.98 16.74 6.43
C LEU A 52 32.17 16.96 7.94
N ARG A 53 33.39 17.29 8.38
CA ARG A 53 33.71 17.56 9.79
C ARG A 53 33.09 18.84 10.34
N GLN A 54 32.93 19.87 9.51
CA GLN A 54 32.25 21.11 9.92
C GLN A 54 30.76 20.86 10.08
N ASP A 55 30.13 20.21 9.09
CA ASP A 55 28.70 19.94 9.11
C ASP A 55 28.31 18.94 10.20
N TYR A 56 29.17 17.92 10.44
CA TYR A 56 28.93 16.92 11.48
C TYR A 56 28.72 17.51 12.88
N LYS A 57 29.35 18.66 13.19
CA LYS A 57 29.15 19.35 14.48
C LYS A 57 27.70 19.77 14.71
N TYR A 58 26.98 20.09 13.65
CA TYR A 58 25.58 20.50 13.71
C TYR A 58 24.63 19.30 13.68
N ASP A 59 25.04 18.22 13.00
CA ASP A 59 24.22 17.03 12.78
C ASP A 59 24.47 15.89 13.80
N GLU A 60 25.33 16.08 14.80
CA GLU A 60 25.71 15.06 15.78
C GLU A 60 24.51 14.48 16.57
N SER A 61 23.49 15.32 16.82
CA SER A 61 22.26 14.94 17.54
C SER A 61 21.24 14.20 16.67
N ARG A 62 21.45 14.12 15.35
CA ARG A 62 20.56 13.38 14.45
C ARG A 62 20.66 11.88 14.76
N ALA A 63 19.51 11.21 14.80
CA ALA A 63 19.46 9.77 14.97
C ALA A 63 20.13 9.07 13.78
N ASP A 64 20.94 8.04 14.06
CA ASP A 64 21.55 7.23 13.01
C ASP A 64 20.46 6.36 12.40
N ARG A 65 19.85 6.86 11.32
CA ARG A 65 18.82 6.17 10.56
C ARG A 65 19.39 5.67 9.26
N THR A 66 18.93 4.51 8.83
CA THR A 66 19.23 4.04 7.48
C THR A 66 18.52 4.93 6.45
N THR A 67 19.02 4.91 5.23
CA THR A 67 18.43 5.67 4.12
C THR A 67 16.97 5.26 3.88
N GLU A 68 16.69 3.97 4.04
CA GLU A 68 15.35 3.39 3.96
C GLU A 68 14.44 3.92 5.07
N GLU A 69 14.91 3.97 6.32
CA GLU A 69 14.16 4.53 7.45
C GLU A 69 13.85 6.02 7.28
N GLU A 70 14.79 6.81 6.74
CA GLU A 70 14.54 8.23 6.46
C GLU A 70 13.49 8.43 5.36
N LEU A 71 13.52 7.60 4.31
CA LEU A 71 12.51 7.60 3.27
C LEU A 71 11.15 7.11 3.78
N GLU A 72 11.11 6.18 4.74
CA GLU A 72 9.87 5.72 5.35
C GLU A 72 9.19 6.76 6.24
N LEU A 73 9.96 7.67 6.84
CA LEU A 73 9.44 8.75 7.68
C LEU A 73 8.75 9.85 6.86
N ASP A 74 9.33 10.22 5.72
CA ASP A 74 8.76 11.19 4.79
C ASP A 74 8.08 10.48 3.61
N ASP A 75 7.09 9.64 3.95
CA ASP A 75 6.33 8.82 3.00
C ASP A 75 4.91 9.41 2.77
N GLU A 76 4.29 9.09 1.64
CA GLU A 76 2.98 9.65 1.26
C GLU A 76 1.87 9.31 2.27
N TYR A 77 2.04 8.20 3.00
CA TYR A 77 1.11 7.71 4.02
C TYR A 77 1.38 8.26 5.42
N ALA A 78 2.60 8.72 5.71
CA ALA A 78 3.07 8.99 7.07
C ALA A 78 2.27 10.11 7.78
N HIS A 79 1.83 11.12 7.04
CA HIS A 79 1.14 12.28 7.60
C HIS A 79 -0.26 11.98 8.17
N LEU A 80 -0.96 10.97 7.63
CA LEU A 80 -2.35 10.66 7.98
C LEU A 80 -2.48 9.30 8.68
N SER A 81 -1.40 8.51 8.70
CA SER A 81 -1.38 7.18 9.31
C SER A 81 -1.77 7.26 10.78
N GLY A 82 -2.77 6.45 11.19
CA GLY A 82 -3.21 6.36 12.58
C GLY A 82 -4.03 7.55 13.10
N VAL A 83 -4.16 8.63 12.34
CA VAL A 83 -4.87 9.85 12.78
C VAL A 83 -6.25 9.97 12.12
N VAL A 84 -6.34 9.67 10.83
CA VAL A 84 -7.57 9.83 10.05
C VAL A 84 -7.97 8.49 9.45
N ASP A 85 -9.23 8.12 9.61
CA ASP A 85 -9.78 6.93 8.98
C ASP A 85 -9.78 7.10 7.45
N PRO A 86 -9.18 6.16 6.70
CA PRO A 86 -9.11 6.23 5.25
C PRO A 86 -10.52 6.09 4.68
N ARG A 87 -10.85 6.95 3.73
CA ARG A 87 -12.13 6.93 3.00
C ARG A 87 -11.86 6.47 1.58
N VAL A 88 -12.16 5.20 1.33
CA VAL A 88 -11.85 4.52 0.07
C VAL A 88 -13.06 4.53 -0.87
N LEU A 89 -12.84 4.93 -2.11
CA LEU A 89 -13.84 4.88 -3.18
C LEU A 89 -13.66 3.63 -4.04
N VAL A 90 -14.64 2.74 -4.04
CA VAL A 90 -14.68 1.59 -4.95
C VAL A 90 -15.55 1.90 -6.15
N THR A 91 -14.99 1.77 -7.36
CA THR A 91 -15.75 1.93 -8.59
C THR A 91 -15.28 0.93 -9.65
N THR A 92 -16.07 0.79 -10.71
CA THR A 92 -15.88 -0.20 -11.77
C THR A 92 -15.32 0.43 -13.04
N SER A 93 -15.14 -0.41 -14.07
CA SER A 93 -15.05 -0.01 -15.47
C SER A 93 -16.31 0.78 -15.91
N ARG A 94 -16.24 1.36 -17.12
CA ARG A 94 -17.26 2.27 -17.68
C ARG A 94 -18.64 1.61 -17.79
N ASP A 95 -18.69 0.39 -18.30
CA ASP A 95 -19.91 -0.39 -18.48
C ASP A 95 -19.73 -1.75 -17.76
N PRO A 96 -20.11 -1.83 -16.47
CA PRO A 96 -19.93 -3.03 -15.68
C PRO A 96 -21.07 -4.04 -15.89
N SER A 97 -20.72 -5.31 -15.94
CA SER A 97 -21.68 -6.40 -15.82
C SER A 97 -22.29 -6.45 -14.41
N SER A 98 -23.41 -7.17 -14.30
CA SER A 98 -24.04 -7.44 -12.99
C SER A 98 -23.11 -8.15 -12.02
N ARG A 99 -22.27 -9.09 -12.52
CA ARG A 99 -21.28 -9.81 -11.69
C ARG A 99 -20.20 -8.88 -11.16
N LEU A 100 -19.67 -7.96 -11.98
CA LEU A 100 -18.71 -6.96 -11.51
C LEU A 100 -19.34 -5.95 -10.54
N GLY A 101 -20.61 -5.58 -10.76
CA GLY A 101 -21.38 -4.76 -9.83
C GLY A 101 -21.50 -5.42 -8.45
N SER A 102 -21.78 -6.72 -8.40
CA SER A 102 -21.78 -7.53 -7.17
C SER A 102 -20.40 -7.61 -6.54
N PHE A 103 -19.35 -7.88 -7.33
CA PHE A 103 -17.98 -7.91 -6.82
C PHE A 103 -17.54 -6.55 -6.22
N ALA A 104 -17.89 -5.43 -6.86
CA ALA A 104 -17.62 -4.10 -6.33
C ALA A 104 -18.32 -3.86 -4.99
N LYS A 105 -19.53 -4.42 -4.79
CA LYS A 105 -20.21 -4.40 -3.49
C LYS A 105 -19.49 -5.27 -2.46
N GLU A 106 -18.97 -6.42 -2.85
CA GLU A 106 -18.21 -7.32 -1.97
C GLU A 106 -16.89 -6.67 -1.52
N ILE A 107 -16.14 -6.03 -2.41
CA ILE A 107 -14.93 -5.27 -2.06
C ILE A 107 -15.27 -4.07 -1.16
N ARG A 108 -16.41 -3.39 -1.38
CA ARG A 108 -16.89 -2.36 -0.46
C ARG A 108 -17.22 -2.91 0.93
N LEU A 109 -17.71 -4.15 1.05
CA LEU A 109 -17.95 -4.78 2.35
C LEU A 109 -16.65 -5.27 3.01
N LEU A 110 -15.63 -5.60 2.21
CA LEU A 110 -14.29 -5.94 2.70
C LEU A 110 -13.64 -4.75 3.42
N LEU A 111 -13.87 -3.52 2.96
CA LEU A 111 -13.33 -2.29 3.53
C LEU A 111 -14.40 -1.54 4.34
N PRO A 112 -14.31 -1.47 5.68
CA PRO A 112 -15.42 -0.97 6.52
C PRO A 112 -15.81 0.48 6.25
N THR A 113 -14.86 1.34 5.86
CA THR A 113 -15.06 2.77 5.59
C THR A 113 -15.29 3.09 4.11
N ALA A 114 -15.37 2.07 3.25
CA ALA A 114 -15.45 2.28 1.81
C ALA A 114 -16.85 2.64 1.31
N ILE A 115 -16.87 3.45 0.26
CA ILE A 115 -18.06 3.85 -0.48
C ILE A 115 -17.99 3.31 -1.91
N ARG A 116 -19.12 2.83 -2.43
CA ARG A 116 -19.23 2.36 -3.82
C ARG A 116 -19.88 3.45 -4.67
N LEU A 117 -19.29 3.77 -5.82
CA LEU A 117 -19.85 4.72 -6.77
C LEU A 117 -20.07 4.08 -8.14
N ASN A 118 -21.27 4.29 -8.70
CA ASN A 118 -21.61 3.85 -10.05
C ASN A 118 -20.86 4.69 -11.07
N ARG A 119 -20.11 4.04 -11.96
CA ARG A 119 -19.21 4.74 -12.88
C ARG A 119 -19.95 5.51 -13.98
N GLY A 120 -20.85 4.84 -14.71
CA GLY A 120 -21.61 5.42 -15.82
C GLY A 120 -20.71 6.13 -16.83
N ASN A 121 -21.10 7.36 -17.21
CA ASN A 121 -20.36 8.20 -18.17
C ASN A 121 -19.23 9.04 -17.54
N LEU A 122 -18.89 8.81 -16.27
CA LEU A 122 -17.89 9.62 -15.58
C LEU A 122 -16.48 9.32 -16.13
N VAL A 123 -15.78 10.36 -16.60
CA VAL A 123 -14.41 10.27 -17.12
C VAL A 123 -13.40 10.18 -15.96
N LEU A 124 -12.26 9.50 -16.16
CA LEU A 124 -11.34 9.14 -15.06
C LEU A 124 -10.70 10.36 -14.37
N PRO A 125 -10.15 11.34 -15.09
CA PRO A 125 -9.74 12.62 -14.50
C PRO A 125 -10.80 13.29 -13.64
N ASN A 126 -12.07 13.31 -14.08
CA ASN A 126 -13.16 13.92 -13.32
C ASN A 126 -13.47 13.15 -12.04
N LEU A 127 -13.42 11.81 -12.08
CA LEU A 127 -13.56 10.96 -10.90
C LEU A 127 -12.44 11.26 -9.88
N VAL A 128 -11.19 11.29 -10.35
CA VAL A 128 -10.02 11.53 -9.48
C VAL A 128 -10.06 12.95 -8.90
N SER A 129 -10.40 13.95 -9.69
CA SER A 129 -10.58 15.34 -9.22
C SER A 129 -11.70 15.44 -8.19
N SER A 130 -12.82 14.74 -8.41
CA SER A 130 -13.94 14.70 -7.46
C SER A 130 -13.50 14.03 -6.15
N ALA A 131 -12.85 12.87 -6.21
CA ALA A 131 -12.33 12.17 -5.04
C ALA A 131 -11.33 13.02 -4.23
N LYS A 132 -10.43 13.72 -4.91
CA LYS A 132 -9.49 14.70 -4.32
C LYS A 132 -10.22 15.86 -3.64
N SER A 133 -11.29 16.38 -4.25
CA SER A 133 -12.10 17.47 -3.69
C SER A 133 -12.89 17.05 -2.46
N SER A 134 -13.32 15.80 -2.40
CA SER A 134 -14.06 15.22 -1.27
C SER A 134 -13.15 14.71 -0.14
N GLY A 135 -11.83 14.85 -0.28
CA GLY A 135 -10.86 14.40 0.72
C GLY A 135 -10.83 12.88 0.90
N LEU A 136 -11.04 12.12 -0.17
CA LEU A 136 -10.92 10.66 -0.14
C LEU A 136 -9.44 10.28 -0.09
N SER A 137 -9.12 9.19 0.63
CA SER A 137 -7.75 8.69 0.75
C SER A 137 -7.35 7.86 -0.45
N ASP A 138 -8.26 7.03 -0.98
CA ASP A 138 -7.93 6.05 -2.01
C ASP A 138 -9.07 5.86 -3.00
N VAL A 139 -8.72 5.48 -4.22
CA VAL A 139 -9.66 5.05 -5.25
C VAL A 139 -9.25 3.66 -5.74
N ILE A 140 -10.20 2.73 -5.71
CA ILE A 140 -10.06 1.37 -6.23
C ILE A 140 -10.90 1.24 -7.49
N LEU A 141 -10.23 0.90 -8.59
CA LEU A 141 -10.84 0.63 -9.89
C LEU A 141 -10.84 -0.87 -10.15
N LEU A 142 -12.00 -1.41 -10.51
CA LEU A 142 -12.17 -2.83 -10.83
C LEU A 142 -12.45 -3.01 -12.32
N HIS A 143 -11.72 -3.91 -12.95
CA HIS A 143 -11.91 -4.33 -14.33
C HIS A 143 -12.36 -5.79 -14.38
N GLU A 144 -13.08 -6.14 -15.45
CA GLU A 144 -13.54 -7.49 -15.69
C GLU A 144 -13.30 -7.94 -17.13
N HIS A 145 -13.41 -9.25 -17.34
CA HIS A 145 -13.54 -9.87 -18.63
C HIS A 145 -14.78 -10.76 -18.62
N ARG A 146 -15.82 -10.44 -19.40
CA ARG A 146 -17.05 -11.25 -19.55
C ARG A 146 -17.67 -11.69 -18.20
N GLY A 147 -17.77 -10.79 -17.22
CA GLY A 147 -18.39 -11.08 -15.93
C GLY A 147 -17.44 -11.62 -14.85
N THR A 148 -16.17 -11.87 -15.17
CA THR A 148 -15.15 -12.27 -14.18
C THR A 148 -14.19 -11.11 -13.91
N PRO A 149 -14.00 -10.67 -12.65
CA PRO A 149 -13.04 -9.62 -12.32
C PRO A 149 -11.60 -10.05 -12.65
N THR A 150 -10.85 -9.20 -13.36
CA THR A 150 -9.51 -9.52 -13.87
C THR A 150 -8.42 -8.56 -13.43
N ALA A 151 -8.77 -7.33 -13.03
CA ALA A 151 -7.78 -6.40 -12.52
C ALA A 151 -8.36 -5.49 -11.43
N MET A 152 -7.49 -5.12 -10.51
CA MET A 152 -7.75 -4.16 -9.45
C MET A 152 -6.63 -3.13 -9.45
N THR A 153 -6.98 -1.86 -9.55
CA THR A 153 -6.03 -0.75 -9.47
C THR A 153 -6.36 0.06 -8.23
N ILE A 154 -5.39 0.16 -7.31
CA ILE A 154 -5.50 0.90 -6.07
C ILE A 154 -4.65 2.16 -6.23
N SER A 155 -5.26 3.33 -6.12
CA SER A 155 -4.56 4.62 -6.24
C SER A 155 -4.76 5.46 -4.99
N HIS A 156 -3.65 5.81 -4.34
CA HIS A 156 -3.65 6.66 -3.17
C HIS A 156 -3.65 8.14 -3.56
N LEU A 157 -4.55 8.90 -2.94
CA LEU A 157 -4.75 10.33 -3.14
C LEU A 157 -4.12 11.09 -1.96
N PRO A 158 -3.65 12.34 -2.16
CA PRO A 158 -3.82 13.19 -3.34
C PRO A 158 -2.77 13.02 -4.45
N HIS A 159 -1.61 12.47 -4.15
CA HIS A 159 -0.50 12.27 -5.10
C HIS A 159 0.33 11.03 -4.76
N GLY A 160 -0.28 10.04 -4.11
CA GLY A 160 0.38 8.80 -3.73
C GLY A 160 0.55 7.82 -4.89
N PRO A 161 1.03 6.60 -4.61
CA PRO A 161 1.27 5.59 -5.62
C PRO A 161 -0.03 4.99 -6.17
N THR A 162 0.07 4.41 -7.35
CA THR A 162 -0.93 3.53 -7.93
C THR A 162 -0.33 2.13 -8.06
N ALA A 163 -0.92 1.18 -7.36
CA ALA A 163 -0.58 -0.24 -7.46
C ALA A 163 -1.65 -0.95 -8.31
N SER A 164 -1.20 -1.61 -9.37
CA SER A 164 -2.08 -2.34 -10.28
C SER A 164 -1.83 -3.84 -10.15
N PHE A 165 -2.92 -4.57 -9.93
CA PHE A 165 -2.94 -6.00 -9.70
C PHE A 165 -3.79 -6.70 -10.75
N SER A 166 -3.32 -7.84 -11.24
CA SER A 166 -4.16 -8.79 -11.97
C SER A 166 -4.81 -9.73 -10.95
N LEU A 167 -6.10 -9.99 -11.13
CA LEU A 167 -6.88 -10.88 -10.28
C LEU A 167 -7.01 -12.25 -10.97
N HIS A 168 -6.78 -13.30 -10.18
CA HIS A 168 -6.87 -14.69 -10.56
C HIS A 168 -7.68 -15.45 -9.51
N ASN A 169 -8.29 -16.57 -9.92
CA ASN A 169 -9.06 -17.46 -9.04
C ASN A 169 -10.10 -16.71 -8.19
N VAL A 170 -10.77 -15.74 -8.80
CA VAL A 170 -11.77 -14.92 -8.10
C VAL A 170 -13.03 -15.76 -7.88
N VAL A 171 -13.35 -16.02 -6.62
CA VAL A 171 -14.62 -16.61 -6.20
C VAL A 171 -15.41 -15.52 -5.51
N LEU A 172 -16.54 -15.14 -6.12
CA LEU A 172 -17.45 -14.16 -5.55
C LEU A 172 -18.05 -14.72 -4.27
N ARG A 173 -18.36 -13.84 -3.32
CA ARG A 173 -19.09 -14.22 -2.10
C ARG A 173 -20.40 -14.92 -2.44
N ALA A 174 -21.15 -14.44 -3.43
CA ALA A 174 -22.40 -15.07 -3.85
C ALA A 174 -22.25 -16.56 -4.23
N ASP A 175 -21.06 -16.96 -4.68
CA ASP A 175 -20.76 -18.32 -5.14
C ASP A 175 -20.18 -19.21 -4.00
N ILE A 176 -19.87 -18.66 -2.82
CA ILE A 176 -19.31 -19.42 -1.68
C ILE A 176 -20.45 -20.09 -0.88
N PRO A 177 -20.40 -21.41 -0.65
CA PRO A 177 -21.41 -22.13 0.14
C PRO A 177 -21.59 -21.52 1.53
N ASN A 178 -22.84 -21.38 1.99
CA ASN A 178 -23.22 -20.84 3.30
C ASN A 178 -22.83 -19.37 3.58
N SER A 179 -22.01 -18.73 2.76
CA SER A 179 -21.61 -17.33 2.96
C SER A 179 -22.78 -16.35 2.77
N ALA A 180 -23.77 -16.72 1.96
CA ALA A 180 -24.97 -15.92 1.68
C ALA A 180 -25.97 -15.89 2.85
N ARG A 181 -25.80 -16.74 3.88
CA ARG A 181 -26.77 -16.89 4.99
C ARG A 181 -26.77 -15.74 6.00
N GLY A 182 -25.87 -14.76 5.86
CA GLY A 182 -25.81 -13.62 6.79
C GLY A 182 -25.28 -12.33 6.16
N THR A 183 -25.41 -11.23 6.89
CA THR A 183 -24.76 -9.96 6.57
C THR A 183 -23.30 -9.99 7.04
N VAL A 184 -22.40 -9.40 6.24
CA VAL A 184 -20.99 -9.29 6.62
C VAL A 184 -20.86 -8.28 7.76
N SER A 185 -20.12 -8.63 8.81
CA SER A 185 -19.78 -7.69 9.88
C SER A 185 -18.89 -6.57 9.31
N GLU A 186 -19.32 -5.31 9.44
CA GLU A 186 -18.54 -4.13 9.05
C GLU A 186 -17.57 -3.67 10.17
N SER A 187 -17.28 -4.52 11.16
CA SER A 187 -16.28 -4.22 12.19
C SER A 187 -14.87 -4.05 11.61
N TYR A 188 -14.01 -3.32 12.31
CA TYR A 188 -12.63 -3.07 11.87
C TYR A 188 -11.86 -4.40 11.88
N PRO A 189 -11.38 -4.87 10.71
CA PRO A 189 -10.72 -6.16 10.61
C PRO A 189 -9.32 -6.12 11.23
N HIS A 190 -8.88 -7.25 11.76
CA HIS A 190 -7.46 -7.52 11.94
C HIS A 190 -6.82 -7.82 10.59
N LEU A 191 -5.60 -7.36 10.37
CA LEU A 191 -4.84 -7.62 9.15
C LEU A 191 -3.68 -8.56 9.46
N ILE A 192 -3.48 -9.56 8.59
CA ILE A 192 -2.32 -10.45 8.65
C ILE A 192 -1.62 -10.37 7.29
N PHE A 193 -0.34 -10.04 7.31
CA PHE A 193 0.54 -10.08 6.15
C PHE A 193 1.60 -11.16 6.37
N GLU A 194 1.61 -12.19 5.53
CA GLU A 194 2.53 -13.32 5.63
C GLU A 194 3.45 -13.36 4.40
N ASN A 195 4.75 -13.58 4.61
CA ASN A 195 5.79 -13.72 3.57
C ASN A 195 6.05 -12.48 2.70
N PHE A 196 5.95 -11.27 3.25
CA PHE A 196 6.44 -10.04 2.60
C PHE A 196 7.78 -9.64 3.22
N THR A 197 8.88 -10.06 2.59
CA THR A 197 10.21 -9.94 3.21
C THR A 197 11.05 -8.82 2.59
N THR A 198 10.84 -8.56 1.31
CA THR A 198 11.64 -7.61 0.54
C THR A 198 11.19 -6.15 0.81
N ALA A 199 12.00 -5.17 0.38
CA ALA A 199 11.61 -3.77 0.44
C ALA A 199 10.36 -3.47 -0.40
N LEU A 200 10.22 -4.10 -1.57
CA LEU A 200 9.02 -3.98 -2.40
C LEU A 200 7.80 -4.63 -1.70
N GLY A 201 7.99 -5.79 -1.07
CA GLY A 201 6.97 -6.44 -0.26
C GLY A 201 6.45 -5.53 0.85
N LYS A 202 7.36 -4.91 1.63
CA LYS A 202 7.02 -3.91 2.65
C LYS A 202 6.27 -2.72 2.06
N ARG A 203 6.66 -2.25 0.86
CA ARG A 203 5.95 -1.17 0.15
C ARG A 203 4.51 -1.59 -0.22
N VAL A 204 4.30 -2.80 -0.72
CA VAL A 204 2.96 -3.32 -1.03
C VAL A 204 2.11 -3.48 0.24
N VAL A 205 2.69 -4.02 1.31
CA VAL A 205 2.04 -4.11 2.62
C VAL A 205 1.61 -2.71 3.08
N LYS A 206 2.48 -1.71 2.94
CA LYS A 206 2.15 -0.33 3.29
C LYS A 206 0.98 0.23 2.47
N ILE A 207 0.93 -0.02 1.17
CA ILE A 207 -0.19 0.42 0.32
C ILE A 207 -1.50 -0.27 0.76
N LEU A 208 -1.46 -1.59 0.99
CA LEU A 208 -2.64 -2.39 1.32
C LEU A 208 -3.16 -2.13 2.75
N GLN A 209 -2.27 -1.97 3.74
CA GLN A 209 -2.66 -1.78 5.14
C GLN A 209 -3.37 -0.44 5.36
N HIS A 210 -2.96 0.62 4.64
CA HIS A 210 -3.53 1.96 4.79
C HIS A 210 -4.90 2.13 4.12
N LEU A 211 -5.42 1.10 3.45
CA LEU A 211 -6.82 1.05 3.01
C LEU A 211 -7.79 0.78 4.16
N PHE A 212 -7.29 0.27 5.28
CA PHE A 212 -8.09 -0.09 6.44
C PHE A 212 -7.93 0.97 7.54
N PRO A 213 -8.99 1.22 8.33
CA PRO A 213 -8.91 2.15 9.43
C PRO A 213 -7.95 1.64 10.52
N PRO A 214 -7.23 2.57 11.18
CA PRO A 214 -6.40 2.22 12.32
C PRO A 214 -7.27 1.63 13.41
N ARG A 215 -6.78 0.54 14.01
CA ARG A 215 -7.46 -0.13 15.11
C ARG A 215 -6.86 0.33 16.43
N GLU A 216 -7.70 0.84 17.32
CA GLU A 216 -7.27 1.12 18.69
C GLU A 216 -6.95 -0.19 19.43
N GLY A 217 -5.87 -0.19 20.23
CA GLY A 217 -5.39 -1.33 21.01
C GLY A 217 -6.28 -1.73 22.20
N GLY A 218 -7.59 -1.50 22.11
CA GLY A 218 -8.54 -1.78 23.19
C GLY A 218 -8.68 -3.27 23.51
N THR A 219 -9.10 -3.55 24.75
CA THR A 219 -9.17 -4.88 25.37
C THR A 219 -10.10 -5.88 24.66
N LYS A 220 -11.01 -5.42 23.79
CA LYS A 220 -11.94 -6.30 23.06
C LYS A 220 -11.35 -6.76 21.72
N LEU A 221 -11.00 -8.04 21.66
CA LEU A 221 -10.57 -8.70 20.44
C LEU A 221 -11.71 -8.71 19.42
N GLY A 222 -11.49 -8.11 18.26
CA GLY A 222 -12.46 -8.13 17.15
C GLY A 222 -12.46 -9.50 16.49
N SER A 223 -13.62 -9.96 16.05
CA SER A 223 -13.84 -11.29 15.49
C SER A 223 -13.62 -11.37 13.97
N ARG A 224 -13.05 -10.35 13.34
CA ARG A 224 -12.88 -10.27 11.89
C ARG A 224 -11.40 -10.21 11.53
N VAL A 225 -10.98 -10.99 10.52
CA VAL A 225 -9.60 -11.01 10.03
C VAL A 225 -9.55 -11.04 8.50
N VAL A 226 -8.64 -10.26 7.92
CA VAL A 226 -8.29 -10.29 6.50
C VAL A 226 -6.83 -10.71 6.41
N THR A 227 -6.58 -11.77 5.66
CA THR A 227 -5.26 -12.36 5.49
C THR A 227 -4.76 -12.08 4.08
N PHE A 228 -3.56 -11.54 3.98
CA PHE A 228 -2.77 -11.38 2.77
C PHE A 228 -1.56 -12.30 2.89
N LYS A 229 -1.55 -13.40 2.16
CA LYS A 229 -0.46 -14.38 2.16
C LYS A 229 0.24 -14.35 0.82
N ASN A 230 1.54 -14.06 0.83
CA ASN A 230 2.36 -14.09 -0.38
C ASN A 230 2.89 -15.52 -0.64
N ILE A 231 2.71 -16.00 -1.86
CA ILE A 231 3.25 -17.27 -2.37
C ILE A 231 3.76 -16.99 -3.80
N GLU A 232 5.08 -17.01 -4.03
CA GLU A 232 5.68 -16.79 -5.36
C GLU A 232 5.14 -15.52 -6.07
N ASP A 233 5.23 -14.37 -5.40
CA ASP A 233 4.70 -13.06 -5.84
C ASP A 233 3.18 -12.99 -6.11
N SER A 234 2.46 -14.05 -5.73
CA SER A 234 1.00 -14.12 -5.83
C SER A 234 0.42 -13.95 -4.43
N ILE A 235 -0.26 -12.83 -4.23
CA ILE A 235 -0.87 -12.47 -2.96
C ILE A 235 -2.25 -13.09 -2.89
N GLU A 236 -2.37 -14.15 -2.09
CA GLU A 236 -3.66 -14.74 -1.77
C GLU A 236 -4.37 -13.93 -0.69
N VAL A 237 -5.60 -13.50 -1.00
CA VAL A 237 -6.45 -12.79 -0.05
C VAL A 237 -7.60 -13.68 0.39
N ARG A 238 -7.79 -13.74 1.70
CA ARG A 238 -8.94 -14.39 2.33
C ARG A 238 -9.52 -13.48 3.40
N HIS A 239 -10.84 -13.54 3.55
CA HIS A 239 -11.58 -12.75 4.54
C HIS A 239 -12.42 -13.70 5.40
N HIS A 240 -12.03 -13.79 6.67
CA HIS A 240 -12.64 -14.67 7.65
C HIS A 240 -13.23 -13.87 8.82
N VAL A 241 -14.24 -14.47 9.44
CA VAL A 241 -14.69 -14.17 10.79
C VAL A 241 -14.29 -15.35 11.66
N PHE A 242 -13.92 -15.08 12.90
CA PHE A 242 -13.48 -16.10 13.83
C PHE A 242 -14.19 -15.98 15.16
N VAL A 243 -14.42 -17.11 15.79
CA VAL A 243 -14.94 -17.19 17.16
C VAL A 243 -13.96 -18.02 17.96
N LYS A 244 -13.54 -17.47 19.11
CA LYS A 244 -12.71 -18.18 20.06
C LYS A 244 -13.61 -19.12 20.87
N THR A 245 -13.54 -20.43 20.61
CA THR A 245 -14.35 -21.45 21.29
C THR A 245 -13.74 -21.92 22.60
N GLY A 246 -12.43 -21.74 22.77
CA GLY A 246 -11.69 -22.08 23.99
C GLY A 246 -10.38 -21.29 24.07
N TYR A 247 -9.53 -21.54 25.06
CA TYR A 247 -8.27 -20.80 25.21
C TYR A 247 -7.30 -21.05 24.04
N GLN A 248 -7.25 -22.29 23.53
CA GLN A 248 -6.35 -22.75 22.47
C GLN A 248 -7.06 -23.05 21.12
N SER A 249 -8.38 -22.94 21.05
CA SER A 249 -9.16 -23.26 19.86
C SER A 249 -9.87 -22.03 19.29
N VAL A 250 -9.82 -21.91 17.96
CA VAL A 250 -10.47 -20.84 17.20
C VAL A 250 -11.15 -21.47 16.00
N GLU A 251 -12.45 -21.21 15.85
CA GLU A 251 -13.23 -21.61 14.69
C GLU A 251 -13.28 -20.47 13.68
N LEU A 252 -13.03 -20.80 12.41
CA LEU A 252 -13.00 -19.84 11.31
C LEU A 252 -14.20 -20.07 10.37
N ALA A 253 -14.85 -18.98 9.99
CA ALA A 253 -15.88 -18.96 8.98
C ALA A 253 -15.49 -17.97 7.87
N GLU A 254 -15.51 -18.43 6.63
CA GLU A 254 -15.21 -17.57 5.48
C GLU A 254 -16.43 -16.74 5.09
N VAL A 255 -16.21 -15.44 4.84
CA VAL A 255 -17.29 -14.47 4.67
C VAL A 255 -17.16 -13.57 3.44
N GLY A 256 -15.93 -13.35 2.96
CA GLY A 256 -15.66 -12.47 1.82
C GLY A 256 -15.20 -13.23 0.58
N PRO A 257 -14.95 -12.52 -0.54
CA PRO A 257 -14.49 -13.14 -1.77
C PRO A 257 -13.10 -13.75 -1.61
N ARG A 258 -12.84 -14.84 -2.35
CA ARG A 258 -11.49 -15.39 -2.52
C ARG A 258 -10.88 -14.77 -3.76
N MET A 259 -9.63 -14.34 -3.66
CA MET A 259 -8.88 -13.90 -4.83
C MET A 259 -7.40 -14.12 -4.62
N THR A 260 -6.71 -14.39 -5.71
CA THR A 260 -5.25 -14.32 -5.80
C THR A 260 -4.93 -13.11 -6.65
N MET A 261 -4.25 -12.13 -6.09
CA MET A 261 -3.84 -10.94 -6.82
C MET A 261 -2.34 -10.98 -7.08
N ARG A 262 -1.93 -10.63 -8.30
CA ARG A 262 -0.53 -10.53 -8.67
C ARG A 262 -0.23 -9.08 -9.03
N LEU A 263 0.72 -8.47 -8.34
CA LEU A 263 1.17 -7.13 -8.65
C LEU A 263 1.87 -7.14 -10.01
N PHE A 264 1.49 -6.23 -10.90
CA PHE A 264 2.20 -6.05 -12.18
C PHE A 264 2.82 -4.67 -12.35
N GLU A 265 2.38 -3.67 -11.59
CA GLU A 265 2.92 -2.32 -11.67
C GLU A 265 2.69 -1.53 -10.38
N ILE A 266 3.73 -0.82 -9.92
CA ILE A 266 3.65 0.28 -8.96
C ILE A 266 4.17 1.54 -9.63
N ARG A 267 3.33 2.56 -9.67
CA ARG A 267 3.64 3.85 -10.27
C ARG A 267 3.51 4.98 -9.28
N GLN A 268 4.44 5.92 -9.30
CA GLN A 268 4.42 7.13 -8.49
C GLN A 268 3.52 8.18 -9.14
N GLY A 269 2.26 8.16 -8.73
CA GLY A 269 1.23 9.06 -9.20
C GLY A 269 -0.15 8.43 -9.12
N THR A 270 -1.17 9.28 -9.21
CA THR A 270 -2.57 8.84 -9.15
C THR A 270 -3.03 8.18 -10.45
N ALA A 271 -4.14 7.44 -10.43
CA ALA A 271 -4.68 6.67 -11.57
C ALA A 271 -4.88 7.46 -12.87
N GLU A 272 -5.05 8.79 -12.81
CA GLU A 272 -5.16 9.65 -14.00
C GLU A 272 -3.80 9.87 -14.70
N ASN A 273 -2.69 9.80 -13.97
CA ASN A 273 -1.37 10.15 -14.47
C ASN A 273 -0.69 8.94 -15.12
N LYS A 274 -0.84 8.84 -16.45
CA LYS A 274 -0.18 7.80 -17.25
C LYS A 274 1.31 8.03 -17.50
N GLU A 275 1.85 9.17 -17.07
CA GLU A 275 3.26 9.53 -17.28
C GLU A 275 4.04 9.60 -15.96
N GLY A 276 3.47 9.08 -14.87
CA GLY A 276 4.18 8.97 -13.59
C GLY A 276 5.33 7.98 -13.67
N ASP A 277 6.39 8.24 -12.89
CA ASP A 277 7.56 7.37 -12.80
C ASP A 277 7.15 5.98 -12.27
N VAL A 278 7.63 4.94 -12.93
CA VAL A 278 7.36 3.56 -12.56
C VAL A 278 8.37 3.14 -11.51
N GLU A 279 7.90 2.88 -10.29
CA GLU A 279 8.75 2.41 -9.19
C GLU A 279 9.12 0.94 -9.39
N TRP A 280 8.16 0.14 -9.83
CA TRP A 280 8.37 -1.26 -10.17
C TRP A 280 7.35 -1.71 -11.21
N ALA A 281 7.76 -2.58 -12.13
CA ALA A 281 6.87 -3.26 -13.06
C ALA A 281 7.32 -4.70 -13.30
N LEU A 282 6.35 -5.57 -13.53
CA LEU A 282 6.58 -6.98 -13.80
C LEU A 282 7.27 -7.17 -15.17
N THR A 283 8.50 -7.67 -15.15
CA THR A 283 9.32 -7.85 -16.35
C THR A 283 9.20 -9.27 -16.91
N GLN A 284 8.16 -9.53 -17.70
CA GLN A 284 7.85 -10.90 -18.16
C GLN A 284 8.86 -11.48 -19.18
N TYR A 285 9.32 -10.67 -20.13
CA TYR A 285 10.11 -11.12 -21.29
C TYR A 285 11.63 -11.10 -21.07
N THR A 286 12.08 -11.29 -19.83
CA THR A 286 13.51 -11.35 -19.49
C THR A 286 13.96 -12.78 -19.17
N ARG A 287 15.26 -13.08 -19.36
CA ARG A 287 15.81 -14.45 -19.23
C ARG A 287 15.56 -15.10 -17.85
N THR A 288 15.52 -14.30 -16.79
CA THR A 288 15.38 -14.79 -15.41
C THR A 288 14.08 -14.35 -14.75
N SER A 289 13.10 -13.87 -15.52
CA SER A 289 11.83 -13.33 -14.98
C SER A 289 11.09 -14.33 -14.09
N LYS A 290 11.09 -15.60 -14.48
CA LYS A 290 10.41 -16.69 -13.76
C LYS A 290 11.20 -17.26 -12.58
N LYS A 291 12.42 -16.77 -12.33
CA LYS A 291 13.33 -17.32 -11.29
C LYS A 291 13.46 -16.41 -10.08
N LYS A 292 12.94 -15.19 -10.15
CA LYS A 292 13.08 -14.16 -9.12
C LYS A 292 11.72 -13.86 -8.54
N ASP A 293 11.66 -13.92 -7.22
CA ASP A 293 10.53 -13.42 -6.45
C ASP A 293 10.89 -12.04 -5.89
N TYR A 294 9.91 -11.15 -5.85
CA TYR A 294 10.07 -9.74 -5.58
C TYR A 294 9.33 -9.23 -4.35
N LEU A 295 8.38 -9.98 -3.78
CA LEU A 295 7.57 -9.58 -2.61
C LEU A 295 8.10 -10.19 -1.30
#